data_AF-A0A9P0ER67-F1
#
_entry.id   AF-A0A9P0ER67-F1
#
_cell.length_a   1.000
_cell.length_b   1.000
_cell.length_c   1.000
_cell.angle_alpha   90.00
_cell.angle_beta   90.00
_cell.angle_gamma   90.00
#
_symmetry.space_group_name_H-M   'P 1'
#
loop_
_entity.id
_entity.type
_entity.pdbx_description
1 polymer ?
#
loop_
_entity_poly.entity_id
_entity_poly.type
_entity_poly.pdbx_seq_one_letter_code
_entity_poly.pdbx_strand_id
1 'polypeptide(L)'
;MAPTPRKSYPALGIELEGQGTAFYPGDTIIGKIHRRAPIVSAEARIDLAFHGRTKSKMVVKRGDNRHTYRGRFTLLHQTQSVFAGPVHIPEGNPNQQEWPFALQIPQNIDARLFPQQYDAKQSFIPIDPAYVGDQPLPASFYSGWGSREGFIEYYIEATLRFQRKGSWDEMTATMPIHILAFNPNPPIVDFHLQCIARPGSVCTQRLVPGMENAELSKTEKMKKFFGTKSVPAFFFKLDVSVPSVIQLGHYPIPVLMRLTPNWPNTSEIIRNVQQKPNLISFKATLESWCDIRCDGYFRAHETDWKEKLDLQSEAYGGRRVTVEIPCSDKASRIDVGKALNLRIGGHTGTSSAFHDFTTFNVSLSHQLSWTAKCEIAGEDWTIHGSQPVKVLPQTSDGRPGGFTQSQSATAQMAESWMVPPAEVEPPPTFAEVERDDKKQRNAKTSGEGVGSSSRSGQGNLDDFGYPKEKR
;
A
#
# COMPACT_ATOMS: atom_id res chain seq x y z
N MET A 1 9.74 -17.05 -14.87
CA MET A 1 8.54 -16.75 -15.68
C MET A 1 8.22 -15.35 -15.28
N ALA A 2 8.34 -14.42 -16.22
CA ALA A 2 8.14 -13.02 -15.91
C ALA A 2 6.65 -12.66 -16.04
N PRO A 3 6.18 -11.66 -15.27
CA PRO A 3 4.94 -10.96 -15.59
C PRO A 3 4.93 -10.47 -17.04
N THR A 4 3.73 -10.32 -17.62
CA THR A 4 3.54 -9.77 -18.96
C THR A 4 4.16 -8.36 -19.00
N PRO A 5 5.14 -8.09 -19.87
CA PRO A 5 5.72 -6.76 -19.99
C PRO A 5 4.78 -5.82 -20.76
N ARG A 6 5.01 -4.51 -20.64
CA ARG A 6 4.42 -3.53 -21.54
C ARG A 6 4.94 -3.73 -22.96
N LYS A 7 4.04 -3.84 -23.93
CA LYS A 7 4.35 -3.83 -25.35
C LYS A 7 3.60 -2.69 -26.00
N SER A 8 4.35 -1.71 -26.50
CA SER A 8 3.80 -0.55 -27.19
C SER A 8 4.74 -0.19 -28.33
N TYR A 9 4.19 -0.05 -29.53
CA TYR A 9 4.95 0.24 -30.74
C TYR A 9 4.24 1.34 -31.53
N PRO A 10 4.91 2.01 -32.50
CA PRO A 10 4.23 2.95 -33.39
C PRO A 10 3.04 2.35 -34.12
N ALA A 11 3.06 1.04 -34.37
CA ALA A 11 2.00 0.32 -35.06
C ALA A 11 0.78 0.00 -34.19
N LEU A 12 0.94 -0.10 -32.87
CA LEU A 12 -0.15 -0.24 -31.92
C LEU A 12 0.37 0.02 -30.50
N GLY A 13 -0.35 0.83 -29.74
CA GLY A 13 -0.05 1.14 -28.35
C GLY A 13 -1.32 1.33 -27.53
N ILE A 14 -1.15 1.25 -26.21
CA ILE A 14 -2.19 1.56 -25.23
C ILE A 14 -1.66 2.69 -24.35
N GLU A 15 -2.52 3.66 -24.08
CA GLU A 15 -2.27 4.77 -23.17
C GLU A 15 -3.44 4.90 -22.22
N LEU A 16 -3.17 4.94 -20.91
CA LEU A 16 -4.20 5.11 -19.89
C LEU A 16 -4.34 6.60 -19.56
N GLU A 17 -5.54 7.02 -19.20
CA GLU A 17 -5.78 8.34 -18.66
C GLU A 17 -5.34 8.41 -17.18
N GLY A 18 -4.79 9.54 -16.74
CA GLY A 18 -4.29 9.74 -15.38
C GLY A 18 -2.81 9.39 -15.18
N GLN A 19 -2.34 9.45 -13.93
CA GLN A 19 -0.91 9.35 -13.60
C GLN A 19 -0.44 7.95 -13.15
N GLY A 20 -1.27 6.91 -13.28
CA GLY A 20 -0.94 5.60 -12.71
C GLY A 20 -1.51 4.40 -13.44
N THR A 21 -0.96 3.24 -13.10
CA THR A 21 -1.45 1.92 -13.54
C THR A 21 -2.05 1.13 -12.39
N ALA A 22 -2.25 1.76 -11.23
CA ALA A 22 -2.80 1.14 -10.03
C ALA A 22 -4.29 1.43 -9.89
N PHE A 23 -5.08 0.39 -9.64
CA PHE A 23 -6.53 0.44 -9.58
C PHE A 23 -7.06 -0.48 -8.47
N TYR A 24 -8.27 -0.23 -8.00
CA TYR A 24 -9.02 -1.12 -7.12
C TYR A 24 -10.05 -1.94 -7.90
N PRO A 25 -10.47 -3.10 -7.39
CA PRO A 25 -11.65 -3.79 -7.91
C PRO A 25 -12.87 -2.87 -7.93
N GLY A 26 -13.60 -2.83 -9.05
CA GLY A 26 -14.73 -1.92 -9.27
C GLY A 26 -14.39 -0.61 -9.97
N ASP A 27 -13.11 -0.22 -10.05
CA ASP A 27 -12.71 0.99 -10.79
C ASP A 27 -12.96 0.85 -12.29
N THR A 28 -13.05 1.99 -12.98
CA THR A 28 -13.11 2.03 -14.46
C THR A 28 -11.78 2.54 -15.00
N ILE A 29 -11.15 1.73 -15.83
CA ILE A 29 -9.95 2.11 -16.56
C ILE A 29 -10.37 2.86 -17.82
N ILE A 30 -9.95 4.11 -17.91
CA ILE A 30 -10.18 4.95 -19.08
C ILE A 30 -8.84 5.10 -19.82
N GLY A 31 -8.89 5.03 -21.14
CA GLY A 31 -7.69 5.17 -21.95
C GLY A 31 -7.99 5.20 -23.43
N LYS A 32 -6.92 5.08 -24.22
CA LYS A 32 -6.98 5.02 -25.67
C LYS A 32 -6.01 4.00 -26.23
N ILE A 33 -6.47 3.31 -27.26
CA ILE A 33 -5.63 2.54 -28.17
C ILE A 33 -5.16 3.51 -29.23
N HIS A 34 -3.91 3.39 -29.65
CA HIS A 34 -3.37 4.29 -30.64
C HIS A 34 -2.45 3.66 -31.66
N ARG A 35 -2.39 4.30 -32.83
CA ARG A 35 -1.48 3.93 -33.91
C ARG A 35 -0.94 5.18 -34.60
N ARG A 36 0.37 5.17 -34.86
CA ARG A 36 1.10 6.16 -35.66
C ARG A 36 1.63 5.60 -36.98
N ALA A 37 1.85 4.28 -37.05
CA ALA A 37 2.39 3.67 -38.26
C ALA A 37 1.36 3.71 -39.40
N PRO A 38 1.81 3.99 -40.65
CA PRO A 38 0.90 4.06 -41.78
C PRO A 38 0.12 2.75 -41.99
N ILE A 39 -1.11 2.88 -42.44
CA ILE A 39 -1.99 1.76 -42.80
C ILE A 39 -3.11 2.27 -43.71
N VAL A 40 -3.47 1.45 -44.69
CA VAL A 40 -4.70 1.62 -45.46
C VAL A 40 -5.38 0.25 -45.45
N SER A 41 -6.54 0.17 -44.83
CA SER A 41 -7.35 -1.05 -44.81
C SER A 41 -8.83 -0.69 -44.88
N ALA A 42 -9.56 -1.32 -45.79
CA ALA A 42 -11.01 -1.15 -45.90
C ALA A 42 -11.78 -1.84 -44.76
N GLU A 43 -11.14 -2.84 -44.13
CA GLU A 43 -11.73 -3.62 -43.04
C GLU A 43 -10.69 -3.85 -41.96
N ALA A 44 -10.93 -3.24 -40.80
CA ALA A 44 -10.15 -3.44 -39.59
C ALA A 44 -11.07 -3.55 -38.38
N ARG A 45 -10.59 -4.28 -37.38
CA ARG A 45 -11.26 -4.47 -36.09
C ARG A 45 -10.24 -4.29 -34.98
N ILE A 46 -10.65 -3.61 -33.92
CA ILE A 46 -9.87 -3.46 -32.70
C ILE A 46 -10.67 -4.04 -31.56
N ASP A 47 -10.11 -5.06 -30.94
CA ASP A 47 -10.63 -5.68 -29.73
C ASP A 47 -9.70 -5.35 -28.55
N LEU A 48 -10.29 -5.16 -27.38
CA LEU A 48 -9.62 -4.98 -26.11
C LEU A 48 -9.95 -6.18 -25.23
N ALA A 49 -8.94 -6.73 -24.56
CA ALA A 49 -9.10 -7.82 -23.61
C ALA A 49 -8.47 -7.45 -22.26
N PHE A 50 -9.20 -7.69 -21.18
CA PHE A 50 -8.70 -7.59 -19.82
C PHE A 50 -8.40 -8.99 -19.30
N HIS A 51 -7.19 -9.16 -18.77
CA HIS A 51 -6.71 -10.43 -18.26
C HIS A 51 -6.31 -10.30 -16.80
N GLY A 52 -6.69 -11.28 -15.99
CA GLY A 52 -6.18 -11.48 -14.64
C GLY A 52 -5.83 -12.93 -14.44
N ARG A 53 -4.66 -13.22 -13.86
CA ARG A 53 -4.22 -14.60 -13.61
C ARG A 53 -3.22 -14.68 -12.47
N THR A 54 -3.21 -15.82 -11.81
CA THR A 54 -2.16 -16.20 -10.85
C THR A 54 -1.32 -17.33 -11.42
N LYS A 55 -0.01 -17.28 -11.14
CA LYS A 55 0.98 -18.22 -11.67
C LYS A 55 2.02 -18.54 -10.60
N SER A 56 2.42 -19.80 -10.60
CA SER A 56 3.48 -20.33 -9.75
C SER A 56 4.46 -21.13 -10.62
N LYS A 57 5.72 -21.15 -10.23
CA LYS A 57 6.75 -21.97 -10.87
C LYS A 57 7.77 -22.43 -9.83
N MET A 58 8.19 -23.68 -9.94
CA MET A 58 9.35 -24.20 -9.23
C MET A 58 10.19 -25.09 -10.15
N VAL A 59 11.52 -24.99 -10.04
CA VAL A 59 12.44 -25.91 -10.72
C VAL A 59 13.14 -26.77 -9.69
N VAL A 60 13.00 -28.09 -9.83
CA VAL A 60 13.66 -29.10 -9.00
C VAL A 60 14.77 -29.76 -9.81
N LYS A 61 15.98 -29.80 -9.25
CA LYS A 61 17.13 -30.53 -9.82
C LYS A 61 17.36 -31.80 -9.00
N ARG A 62 17.52 -32.95 -9.66
CA ARG A 62 17.89 -34.24 -9.08
C ARG A 62 19.00 -34.86 -9.93
N GLY A 63 20.25 -34.67 -9.53
CA GLY A 63 21.41 -34.97 -10.39
C GLY A 63 21.37 -34.12 -11.66
N ASP A 64 21.52 -34.76 -12.82
CA ASP A 64 21.44 -34.11 -14.14
C ASP A 64 19.99 -33.82 -14.59
N ASN A 65 19.00 -34.39 -13.92
CA ASN A 65 17.60 -34.19 -14.27
C ASN A 65 17.05 -32.88 -13.70
N ARG A 66 16.42 -32.08 -14.56
CA ARG A 66 15.77 -30.82 -14.23
C ARG A 66 14.28 -30.89 -14.56
N HIS A 67 13.44 -30.86 -13.53
CA HIS A 67 11.98 -30.78 -13.69
C HIS A 67 11.50 -29.37 -13.38
N THR A 68 10.61 -28.83 -14.21
CA THR A 68 9.96 -27.54 -13.97
C THR A 68 8.47 -27.75 -13.80
N TYR A 69 7.97 -27.45 -12.61
CA TYR A 69 6.54 -27.47 -12.30
C TYR A 69 5.98 -26.05 -12.39
N ARG A 70 4.73 -25.95 -12.83
CA ARG A 70 4.01 -24.69 -12.98
C ARG A 70 2.57 -24.88 -12.52
N GLY A 71 2.01 -23.87 -11.88
CA GLY A 71 0.57 -23.76 -11.65
C GLY A 71 0.06 -22.47 -12.31
N ARG A 72 -1.17 -22.48 -12.81
CA ARG A 72 -1.80 -21.31 -13.42
C ARG A 72 -3.31 -21.35 -13.22
N PHE A 73 -3.86 -20.26 -12.70
CA PHE A 73 -5.31 -20.04 -12.66
C PHE A 73 -5.65 -18.72 -13.34
N THR A 74 -6.64 -18.74 -14.23
CA THR A 74 -7.18 -17.54 -14.86
C THR A 74 -8.27 -16.99 -13.96
N LEU A 75 -8.09 -15.76 -13.48
CA LEU A 75 -9.00 -15.10 -12.54
C LEU A 75 -10.12 -14.36 -13.29
N LEU A 76 -9.78 -13.76 -14.44
CA LEU A 76 -10.75 -13.09 -15.31
C LEU A 76 -10.23 -13.07 -16.74
N HIS A 77 -11.18 -13.03 -17.67
CA HIS A 77 -10.94 -12.72 -19.07
C HIS A 77 -12.18 -12.02 -19.64
N GLN A 78 -12.08 -10.72 -19.85
CA GLN A 78 -13.16 -9.91 -20.42
C GLN A 78 -12.71 -9.36 -21.77
N THR A 79 -13.61 -9.28 -22.74
CA THR A 79 -13.31 -8.76 -24.08
C THR A 79 -14.35 -7.72 -24.50
N GLN A 80 -13.91 -6.72 -25.27
CA GLN A 80 -14.72 -5.62 -25.77
C GLN A 80 -14.27 -5.23 -27.18
N SER A 81 -15.20 -5.10 -28.13
CA SER A 81 -14.91 -4.54 -29.45
C SER A 81 -14.90 -3.01 -29.35
N VAL A 82 -13.76 -2.39 -29.66
CA VAL A 82 -13.56 -0.93 -29.58
C VAL A 82 -13.82 -0.25 -30.91
N PHE A 83 -13.50 -0.92 -32.02
CA PHE A 83 -13.68 -0.37 -33.36
C PHE A 83 -13.90 -1.47 -34.39
N ALA A 84 -14.74 -1.20 -35.38
CA ALA A 84 -14.90 -2.00 -36.59
C ALA A 84 -15.17 -1.08 -37.77
N GLY A 85 -14.35 -1.15 -38.82
CA GLY A 85 -14.48 -0.32 -40.00
C GLY A 85 -13.16 -0.06 -40.73
N PRO A 86 -13.16 0.84 -41.72
CA PRO A 86 -11.95 1.19 -42.47
C PRO A 86 -10.99 2.02 -41.62
N VAL A 87 -9.68 1.83 -41.84
CA VAL A 87 -8.61 2.60 -41.20
C VAL A 87 -7.66 3.13 -42.26
N HIS A 88 -7.44 4.44 -42.24
CA HIS A 88 -6.50 5.12 -43.10
C HIS A 88 -5.60 6.06 -42.29
N ILE A 89 -4.32 5.72 -42.19
CA ILE A 89 -3.27 6.52 -41.59
C ILE A 89 -2.20 6.73 -42.67
N PRO A 90 -2.10 7.94 -43.25
CA PRO A 90 -1.15 8.20 -44.32
C PRO A 90 0.30 8.27 -43.83
N GLU A 91 1.25 8.06 -44.74
CA GLU A 91 2.68 8.20 -44.47
C GLU A 91 3.05 9.67 -44.21
N GLY A 92 3.93 9.91 -43.23
CA GLY A 92 4.34 11.27 -42.85
C GLY A 92 3.31 12.06 -42.03
N ASN A 93 2.17 11.46 -41.65
CA ASN A 93 1.21 12.11 -40.76
C ASN A 93 1.77 12.20 -39.33
N PRO A 94 1.93 13.41 -38.76
CA PRO A 94 2.31 13.54 -37.35
C PRO A 94 1.17 13.13 -36.40
N ASN A 95 -0.08 13.08 -36.89
CA ASN A 95 -1.26 12.80 -36.08
C ASN A 95 -1.44 11.30 -35.88
N GLN A 96 -1.68 10.95 -34.63
CA GLN A 96 -1.98 9.60 -34.18
C GLN A 96 -3.47 9.31 -34.40
N GLN A 97 -3.82 8.13 -34.94
CA GLN A 97 -5.19 7.64 -34.88
C GLN A 97 -5.42 7.04 -33.49
N GLU A 98 -6.52 7.42 -32.86
CA GLU A 98 -6.84 7.05 -31.49
C GLU A 98 -8.25 6.45 -31.41
N TRP A 99 -8.39 5.44 -30.57
CA TRP A 99 -9.67 4.80 -30.26
C TRP A 99 -9.84 4.76 -28.75
N PRO A 100 -10.73 5.59 -28.18
CA PRO A 100 -10.94 5.62 -26.74
C PRO A 100 -11.63 4.34 -26.26
N PHE A 101 -11.37 3.96 -25.02
CA PHE A 101 -12.05 2.87 -24.34
C PHE A 101 -12.32 3.20 -22.88
N ALA A 102 -13.32 2.53 -22.32
CA ALA A 102 -13.60 2.48 -20.90
C ALA A 102 -13.89 1.03 -20.51
N LEU A 103 -13.12 0.52 -19.54
CA LEU A 103 -13.15 -0.88 -19.12
C LEU A 103 -13.39 -0.95 -17.61
N GLN A 104 -14.47 -1.61 -17.19
CA GLN A 104 -14.79 -1.78 -15.78
C GLN A 104 -14.06 -2.99 -15.19
N ILE A 105 -13.33 -2.80 -14.09
CA ILE A 105 -12.70 -3.88 -13.33
C ILE A 105 -13.79 -4.58 -12.50
N PRO A 106 -14.00 -5.89 -12.64
CA PRO A 106 -14.99 -6.59 -11.82
C PRO A 106 -14.54 -6.62 -10.35
N GLN A 107 -15.49 -6.68 -9.42
CA GLN A 107 -15.16 -6.80 -7.99
C GLN A 107 -14.63 -8.20 -7.65
N ASN A 108 -15.16 -9.22 -8.31
CA ASN A 108 -14.92 -10.62 -8.01
C ASN A 108 -14.30 -11.39 -9.19
N ILE A 109 -13.81 -12.58 -8.88
CA ILE A 109 -13.27 -13.55 -9.85
C ILE A 109 -14.39 -14.07 -10.76
N ASP A 110 -14.07 -14.32 -12.03
CA ASP A 110 -15.04 -14.88 -12.99
C ASP A 110 -15.21 -16.40 -12.78
N ALA A 111 -16.26 -16.76 -12.03
CA ALA A 111 -16.60 -18.15 -11.72
C ALA A 111 -16.77 -19.05 -12.96
N ARG A 112 -17.08 -18.49 -14.14
CA ARG A 112 -17.29 -19.26 -15.37
C ARG A 112 -16.00 -19.92 -15.89
N LEU A 113 -14.84 -19.49 -15.39
CA LEU A 113 -13.53 -19.99 -15.81
C LEU A 113 -13.08 -21.27 -15.07
N PHE A 114 -13.80 -21.67 -14.02
CA PHE A 114 -13.41 -22.74 -13.09
C PHE A 114 -14.09 -24.12 -13.25
N PRO A 115 -15.28 -24.29 -13.88
CA PRO A 115 -15.99 -25.58 -13.83
C PRO A 115 -15.32 -26.77 -14.57
N GLN A 116 -14.26 -26.56 -15.36
CA GLN A 116 -13.74 -27.61 -16.27
C GLN A 116 -12.21 -27.70 -16.43
N GLN A 117 -11.43 -26.80 -15.83
CA GLN A 117 -10.00 -26.65 -16.18
C GLN A 117 -9.02 -26.97 -15.05
N TYR A 118 -9.48 -27.10 -13.81
CA TYR A 118 -8.59 -27.13 -12.64
C TYR A 118 -8.88 -28.32 -11.72
N ASP A 119 -7.82 -28.90 -11.16
CA ASP A 119 -7.90 -29.93 -10.12
C ASP A 119 -7.91 -29.27 -8.74
N ALA A 120 -8.93 -29.57 -7.93
CA ALA A 120 -9.04 -29.04 -6.56
C ALA A 120 -7.82 -29.38 -5.70
N LYS A 121 -7.13 -30.51 -5.96
CA LYS A 121 -5.91 -30.90 -5.25
C LYS A 121 -4.73 -29.96 -5.52
N GLN A 122 -4.81 -29.15 -6.56
CA GLN A 122 -3.78 -28.21 -6.99
C GLN A 122 -4.04 -26.78 -6.49
N SER A 123 -5.11 -26.57 -5.70
CA SER A 123 -5.51 -25.26 -5.19
C SER A 123 -5.51 -25.16 -3.66
N PHE A 124 -4.98 -24.09 -3.07
CA PHE A 124 -5.04 -23.80 -1.63
C PHE A 124 -6.46 -23.49 -1.14
N ILE A 125 -7.33 -22.99 -2.02
CA ILE A 125 -8.73 -22.65 -1.72
C ILE A 125 -9.70 -23.48 -2.58
N PRO A 126 -10.98 -23.62 -2.18
CA PRO A 126 -11.99 -24.28 -3.00
C PRO A 126 -12.08 -23.68 -4.42
N ILE A 127 -12.36 -24.55 -5.40
CA ILE A 127 -12.50 -24.18 -6.82
C ILE A 127 -13.94 -24.32 -7.34
N ASP A 128 -14.90 -24.59 -6.46
CA ASP A 128 -16.30 -24.66 -6.87
C ASP A 128 -16.77 -23.26 -7.31
N PRO A 129 -17.61 -23.17 -8.38
CA PRO A 129 -17.97 -21.88 -8.96
C PRO A 129 -18.66 -20.92 -8.00
N ALA A 130 -19.42 -21.42 -7.02
CA ALA A 130 -20.10 -20.60 -6.03
C ALA A 130 -19.08 -19.90 -5.12
N TYR A 131 -18.16 -20.67 -4.51
CA TYR A 131 -17.09 -20.11 -3.69
C TYR A 131 -16.21 -19.13 -4.48
N VAL A 132 -15.85 -19.48 -5.71
CA VAL A 132 -14.98 -18.66 -6.58
C VAL A 132 -15.64 -17.33 -6.94
N GLY A 133 -16.92 -17.34 -7.30
CA GLY A 133 -17.65 -16.12 -7.69
C GLY A 133 -17.81 -15.10 -6.55
N ASP A 134 -17.71 -15.56 -5.31
CA ASP A 134 -17.74 -14.73 -4.11
C ASP A 134 -16.35 -14.22 -3.69
N GLN A 135 -15.27 -14.73 -4.29
CA GLN A 135 -13.92 -14.25 -3.98
C GLN A 135 -13.65 -12.91 -4.67
N PRO A 136 -13.14 -11.90 -3.93
CA PRO A 136 -12.71 -10.65 -4.53
C PRO A 136 -11.50 -10.87 -5.45
N LEU A 137 -11.27 -9.95 -6.38
CA LEU A 137 -10.01 -9.96 -7.13
C LEU A 137 -8.81 -9.77 -6.18
N PRO A 138 -7.84 -10.70 -6.17
CA PRO A 138 -6.67 -10.55 -5.33
C PRO A 138 -5.76 -9.44 -5.85
N ALA A 139 -5.05 -8.78 -4.95
CA ALA A 139 -4.10 -7.74 -5.33
C ALA A 139 -2.97 -8.30 -6.21
N SER A 140 -2.40 -7.44 -7.05
CA SER A 140 -1.18 -7.74 -7.78
C SER A 140 -0.04 -8.06 -6.83
N PHE A 141 0.66 -9.14 -7.13
CA PHE A 141 1.74 -9.66 -6.29
C PHE A 141 2.83 -10.26 -7.16
N TYR A 142 4.08 -10.13 -6.73
CA TYR A 142 5.20 -10.85 -7.32
C TYR A 142 6.24 -11.10 -6.23
N SER A 143 6.67 -12.35 -6.09
CA SER A 143 7.84 -12.71 -5.30
C SER A 143 8.53 -13.91 -5.95
N GLY A 144 9.84 -14.02 -5.73
CA GLY A 144 10.61 -15.13 -6.25
C GLY A 144 11.96 -15.29 -5.56
N TRP A 145 12.36 -16.54 -5.36
CA TRP A 145 13.63 -16.90 -4.76
C TRP A 145 14.30 -18.04 -5.54
N GLY A 146 15.43 -17.73 -6.17
CA GLY A 146 16.21 -18.68 -6.95
C GLY A 146 15.41 -19.27 -8.12
N SER A 147 14.96 -20.52 -7.96
CA SER A 147 14.18 -21.23 -9.00
C SER A 147 12.67 -21.28 -8.75
N ARG A 148 12.19 -20.55 -7.74
CA ARG A 148 10.80 -20.50 -7.29
C ARG A 148 10.23 -19.11 -7.54
N GLU A 149 9.03 -19.02 -8.09
CA GLU A 149 8.37 -17.76 -8.44
C GLU A 149 6.87 -17.91 -8.22
N GLY A 150 6.23 -16.88 -7.66
CA GLY A 150 4.78 -16.78 -7.49
C GLY A 150 4.32 -15.36 -7.80
N PHE A 151 3.28 -15.20 -8.62
CA PHE A 151 2.76 -13.88 -8.95
C PHE A 151 1.29 -13.88 -9.36
N ILE A 152 0.65 -12.74 -9.10
CA ILE A 152 -0.72 -12.40 -9.46
C ILE A 152 -0.63 -11.15 -10.33
N GLU A 153 -1.06 -11.25 -11.58
CA GLU A 153 -0.91 -10.18 -12.56
C GLU A 153 -2.22 -9.85 -13.27
N TYR A 154 -2.30 -8.59 -13.70
CA TYR A 154 -3.38 -8.06 -14.50
C TYR A 154 -2.82 -7.25 -15.65
N TYR A 155 -3.42 -7.35 -16.81
CA TYR A 155 -3.00 -6.58 -17.98
C TYR A 155 -4.13 -6.44 -18.98
N ILE A 156 -4.06 -5.35 -19.74
CA ILE A 156 -4.93 -5.07 -20.87
C ILE A 156 -4.16 -5.43 -22.15
N GLU A 157 -4.82 -6.09 -23.08
CA GLU A 157 -4.32 -6.41 -24.40
C GLU A 157 -5.22 -5.78 -25.46
N ALA A 158 -4.64 -5.01 -26.37
CA ALA A 158 -5.33 -4.48 -27.54
C ALA A 158 -4.88 -5.26 -28.77
N THR A 159 -5.83 -5.73 -29.56
CA THR A 159 -5.58 -6.52 -30.77
C THR A 159 -6.21 -5.81 -31.97
N LEU A 160 -5.37 -5.40 -32.91
CA LEU A 160 -5.78 -4.83 -34.19
C LEU A 160 -5.68 -5.92 -35.27
N ARG A 161 -6.82 -6.29 -35.85
CA ARG A 161 -6.93 -7.16 -37.02
C ARG A 161 -7.31 -6.34 -38.23
N PHE A 162 -6.63 -6.49 -39.36
CA PHE A 162 -6.93 -5.72 -40.56
C PHE A 162 -6.58 -6.48 -41.83
N GLN A 163 -7.26 -6.15 -42.92
CA GLN A 163 -6.96 -6.76 -44.22
C GLN A 163 -5.89 -5.95 -44.96
N ARG A 164 -4.88 -6.64 -45.50
CA ARG A 164 -3.83 -6.08 -46.36
C ARG A 164 -3.56 -7.04 -47.50
N LYS A 165 -3.65 -6.57 -48.76
CA LYS A 165 -3.41 -7.38 -49.97
C LYS A 165 -4.20 -8.71 -50.00
N GLY A 166 -5.43 -8.72 -49.47
CA GLY A 166 -6.29 -9.90 -49.43
C GLY A 166 -6.07 -10.85 -48.26
N SER A 167 -5.03 -10.65 -47.43
CA SER A 167 -4.80 -11.43 -46.19
C SER A 167 -5.14 -10.64 -44.94
N TRP A 168 -5.47 -11.34 -43.86
CA TRP A 168 -5.63 -10.76 -42.53
C TRP A 168 -4.29 -10.69 -41.82
N ASP A 169 -3.92 -9.50 -41.36
CA ASP A 169 -2.79 -9.26 -40.46
C ASP A 169 -3.33 -9.00 -39.04
N GLU A 170 -2.55 -9.36 -38.02
CA GLU A 170 -2.88 -9.14 -36.61
C GLU A 170 -1.69 -8.47 -35.88
N MET A 171 -1.98 -7.50 -35.02
CA MET A 171 -1.01 -6.84 -34.16
C MET A 171 -1.55 -6.72 -32.74
N THR A 172 -0.67 -6.85 -31.76
CA THR A 172 -1.04 -6.75 -30.34
C THR A 172 -0.19 -5.74 -29.58
N ALA A 173 -0.80 -5.08 -28.60
CA ALA A 173 -0.16 -4.23 -27.61
C ALA A 173 -0.64 -4.63 -26.21
N THR A 174 0.24 -4.53 -25.21
CA THR A 174 -0.06 -4.94 -23.83
C THR A 174 0.27 -3.83 -22.84
N MET A 175 -0.63 -3.60 -21.88
CA MET A 175 -0.47 -2.65 -20.78
C MET A 175 -0.68 -3.38 -19.44
N PRO A 176 0.40 -3.63 -18.66
CA PRO A 176 0.28 -4.15 -17.31
C PRO A 176 -0.43 -3.15 -16.39
N ILE A 177 -1.27 -3.66 -15.51
CA ILE A 177 -1.92 -2.87 -14.45
C ILE A 177 -1.72 -3.54 -13.10
N HIS A 178 -1.83 -2.76 -12.03
CA HIS A 178 -1.71 -3.21 -10.65
C HIS A 178 -3.06 -3.12 -9.96
N ILE A 179 -3.60 -4.25 -9.52
CA ILE A 179 -4.77 -4.26 -8.65
C ILE A 179 -4.30 -4.12 -7.21
N LEU A 180 -4.81 -3.11 -6.51
CA LEU A 180 -4.55 -2.88 -5.11
C LEU A 180 -5.54 -3.66 -4.25
N ALA A 181 -5.10 -4.03 -3.06
CA ALA A 181 -5.95 -4.68 -2.08
C ALA A 181 -7.02 -3.70 -1.60
N PHE A 182 -8.29 -4.07 -1.73
CA PHE A 182 -9.41 -3.28 -1.23
C PHE A 182 -9.68 -3.62 0.25
N ASN A 183 -9.73 -2.61 1.10
CA ASN A 183 -10.10 -2.74 2.51
C ASN A 183 -11.11 -1.65 2.87
N PRO A 184 -12.41 -1.99 2.92
CA PRO A 184 -13.45 -1.03 3.28
C PRO A 184 -13.51 -0.75 4.77
N ASN A 185 -12.77 -1.50 5.60
CA ASN A 185 -12.83 -1.36 7.03
C ASN A 185 -12.05 -0.12 7.50
N PRO A 186 -12.55 0.59 8.53
CA PRO A 186 -11.83 1.69 9.11
C PRO A 186 -10.47 1.23 9.63
N PRO A 187 -9.50 2.14 9.75
CA PRO A 187 -8.19 1.76 10.23
C PRO A 187 -8.24 1.11 11.62
N ILE A 188 -7.44 0.06 11.82
CA ILE A 188 -7.50 -0.71 13.07
C ILE A 188 -7.04 0.14 14.25
N VAL A 189 -7.75 0.02 15.37
CA VAL A 189 -7.38 0.60 16.66
C VAL A 189 -6.91 -0.46 17.65
N ASP A 190 -7.36 -1.70 17.48
CA ASP A 190 -6.92 -2.87 18.26
C ASP A 190 -5.93 -3.71 17.43
N PHE A 191 -4.71 -3.83 17.95
CA PHE A 191 -3.63 -4.63 17.36
C PHE A 191 -3.60 -6.06 17.87
N HIS A 192 -4.57 -6.44 18.72
CA HIS A 192 -4.66 -7.74 19.39
C HIS A 192 -3.32 -8.12 20.05
N LEU A 193 -2.87 -7.27 20.98
CA LEU A 193 -1.58 -7.42 21.62
C LEU A 193 -1.49 -8.74 22.40
N GLN A 194 -0.50 -9.56 22.06
CA GLN A 194 -0.17 -10.79 22.79
C GLN A 194 0.97 -10.50 23.76
N CYS A 195 0.76 -10.82 25.03
CA CYS A 195 1.73 -10.59 26.09
C CYS A 195 2.55 -11.85 26.36
N ILE A 196 3.87 -11.71 26.25
CA ILE A 196 4.85 -12.73 26.59
C ILE A 196 5.57 -12.28 27.85
N ALA A 197 5.57 -13.14 28.86
CA ALA A 197 6.27 -12.91 30.12
C ALA A 197 7.57 -13.73 30.14
N ARG A 198 8.71 -13.06 30.39
CA ARG A 198 10.01 -13.74 30.50
C ARG A 198 10.63 -13.48 31.87
N PRO A 199 10.96 -14.54 32.65
CA PRO A 199 11.74 -14.35 33.86
C PRO A 199 13.16 -13.90 33.50
N GLY A 200 13.76 -13.07 34.34
CA GLY A 200 15.12 -12.59 34.19
C GLY A 200 15.75 -12.32 35.56
N SER A 201 17.07 -12.22 35.55
CA SER A 201 17.82 -11.77 36.72
C SER A 201 19.06 -11.00 36.31
N VAL A 202 19.45 -10.06 37.17
CA VAL A 202 20.72 -9.33 37.08
C VAL A 202 21.43 -9.47 38.41
N CYS A 203 22.71 -9.84 38.38
CA CYS A 203 23.52 -10.00 39.58
C CYS A 203 24.71 -9.05 39.50
N THR A 204 24.77 -8.02 40.33
CA THR A 204 25.90 -7.07 40.37
C THR A 204 25.89 -6.22 41.64
N GLN A 205 27.05 -5.74 42.08
CA GLN A 205 27.15 -4.82 43.23
C GLN A 205 26.52 -3.46 42.94
N ARG A 206 26.44 -3.07 41.66
CA ARG A 206 25.84 -1.81 41.21
C ARG A 206 24.34 -1.70 41.43
N LEU A 207 23.69 -2.78 41.90
CA LEU A 207 22.28 -2.77 42.31
C LEU A 207 22.08 -2.11 43.69
N VAL A 208 23.14 -2.02 44.49
CA VAL A 208 23.10 -1.45 45.85
C VAL A 208 23.25 0.07 45.76
N PRO A 209 22.36 0.84 46.41
CA PRO A 209 22.50 2.30 46.49
C PRO A 209 23.87 2.72 47.06
N GLY A 210 24.55 3.64 46.38
CA GLY A 210 25.91 4.09 46.73
C GLY A 210 27.05 3.25 46.13
N MET A 211 26.74 2.20 45.37
CA MET A 211 27.72 1.36 44.66
C MET A 211 27.55 1.39 43.13
N GLU A 212 26.88 2.41 42.59
CA GLU A 212 26.51 2.49 41.17
C GLU A 212 27.74 2.48 40.23
N ASN A 213 28.86 3.05 40.70
CA ASN A 213 30.13 3.10 39.97
C ASN A 213 31.11 1.99 40.37
N ALA A 214 30.70 1.03 41.20
CA ALA A 214 31.58 -0.05 41.64
C ALA A 214 32.03 -0.88 40.42
N GLU A 215 33.34 -0.89 40.14
CA GLU A 215 33.94 -1.84 39.20
C GLU A 215 34.12 -3.18 39.92
N LEU A 216 33.59 -4.25 39.34
CA LEU A 216 33.81 -5.60 39.88
C LEU A 216 35.31 -5.91 39.80
N SER A 217 35.96 -6.04 40.95
CA SER A 217 37.34 -6.53 41.02
C SER A 217 37.43 -7.91 40.37
N LYS A 218 38.60 -8.28 39.84
CA LYS A 218 38.82 -9.61 39.22
C LYS A 218 38.42 -10.75 40.18
N THR A 219 38.59 -10.53 41.48
CA THR A 219 38.20 -11.42 42.59
C THR A 219 36.67 -11.57 42.72
N GLU A 220 35.89 -10.52 42.47
CA GLU A 220 34.42 -10.53 42.51
C GLU A 220 33.81 -11.10 41.23
N LYS A 221 34.44 -10.92 40.07
CA LYS A 221 34.06 -11.63 38.83
C LYS A 221 34.21 -13.16 38.99
N MET A 222 35.24 -13.60 39.73
CA MET A 222 35.41 -15.01 40.08
C MET A 222 34.36 -15.48 41.10
N LYS A 223 34.00 -14.65 42.10
CA LYS A 223 32.90 -14.94 43.04
C LYS A 223 31.51 -15.01 42.38
N LYS A 224 31.25 -14.25 41.30
CA LYS A 224 30.08 -14.40 40.41
C LYS A 224 29.99 -15.82 39.83
N PHE A 225 31.12 -16.42 39.47
CA PHE A 225 31.19 -17.75 38.84
C PHE A 225 30.99 -18.91 39.85
N PHE A 226 31.24 -18.65 41.14
CA PHE A 226 31.15 -19.65 42.22
C PHE A 226 29.88 -19.56 43.10
N GLY A 227 28.88 -18.74 42.73
CA GLY A 227 27.55 -18.77 43.36
C GLY A 227 27.51 -18.41 44.85
N THR A 228 28.45 -17.60 45.34
CA THR A 228 28.44 -17.18 46.76
C THR A 228 27.38 -16.11 47.03
N LYS A 229 26.75 -16.16 48.23
CA LYS A 229 25.75 -15.20 48.77
C LYS A 229 26.17 -13.71 48.79
N SER A 230 27.33 -13.35 48.25
CA SER A 230 27.94 -12.02 48.38
C SER A 230 27.60 -11.04 47.26
N VAL A 231 27.05 -11.50 46.13
CA VAL A 231 26.66 -10.62 45.01
C VAL A 231 25.13 -10.46 45.01
N PRO A 232 24.61 -9.23 45.19
CA PRO A 232 23.17 -8.96 45.12
C PRO A 232 22.59 -9.39 43.77
N ALA A 233 21.43 -10.04 43.81
CA ALA A 233 20.70 -10.54 42.67
C ALA A 233 19.28 -9.94 42.64
N PHE A 234 18.96 -9.24 41.57
CA PHE A 234 17.65 -8.70 41.28
C PHE A 234 16.92 -9.65 40.34
N PHE A 235 15.81 -10.25 40.79
CA PHE A 235 14.99 -11.13 39.97
C PHE A 235 13.74 -10.40 39.52
N PHE A 236 13.31 -10.65 38.29
CA PHE A 236 12.16 -9.96 37.70
C PHE A 236 11.47 -10.78 36.62
N LYS A 237 10.32 -10.26 36.17
CA LYS A 237 9.59 -10.71 34.98
C LYS A 237 9.44 -9.53 34.02
N LEU A 238 9.90 -9.69 32.80
CA LEU A 238 9.70 -8.73 31.72
C LEU A 238 8.47 -9.13 30.91
N ASP A 239 7.42 -8.33 31.00
CA ASP A 239 6.23 -8.42 30.16
C ASP A 239 6.49 -7.66 28.85
N VAL A 240 6.40 -8.35 27.72
CA VAL A 240 6.48 -7.76 26.37
C VAL A 240 5.19 -8.07 25.64
N SER A 241 4.43 -7.04 25.27
CA SER A 241 3.22 -7.18 24.47
C SER A 241 3.50 -6.72 23.05
N VAL A 242 3.24 -7.60 22.09
CA VAL A 242 3.50 -7.40 20.67
C VAL A 242 2.24 -7.70 19.86
N PRO A 243 2.06 -7.05 18.70
CA PRO A 243 0.82 -7.12 17.96
C PRO A 243 0.68 -8.45 17.21
N SER A 244 -0.53 -8.98 17.17
CA SER A 244 -0.88 -10.13 16.32
C SER A 244 -1.64 -9.71 15.06
N VAL A 245 -2.03 -8.44 14.97
CA VAL A 245 -2.58 -7.82 13.76
C VAL A 245 -1.86 -6.48 13.51
N ILE A 246 -1.44 -6.24 12.27
CA ILE A 246 -0.84 -4.97 11.83
C ILE A 246 -1.54 -4.53 10.55
N GLN A 247 -1.69 -3.22 10.35
CA GLN A 247 -2.21 -2.68 9.10
C GLN A 247 -1.15 -1.85 8.37
N LEU A 248 -1.02 -2.08 7.06
CA LEU A 248 -0.10 -1.35 6.20
C LEU A 248 -0.46 0.15 6.10
N GLY A 249 0.55 1.01 6.01
CA GLY A 249 0.39 2.45 5.80
C GLY A 249 -0.23 3.22 6.97
N HIS A 250 -0.31 2.59 8.16
CA HIS A 250 -1.07 3.13 9.29
C HIS A 250 -0.19 3.55 10.50
N TYR A 251 -0.78 3.64 11.71
CA TYR A 251 -0.13 4.01 12.97
C TYR A 251 1.17 3.21 13.22
N PRO A 252 2.10 3.76 14.04
CA PRO A 252 3.26 3.02 14.50
C PRO A 252 2.85 1.69 15.15
N ILE A 253 3.64 0.65 14.93
CA ILE A 253 3.42 -0.68 15.45
C ILE A 253 3.67 -0.65 16.97
N PRO A 254 2.64 -0.87 17.81
CA PRO A 254 2.79 -0.77 19.26
C PRO A 254 3.58 -1.96 19.80
N VAL A 255 4.52 -1.68 20.69
CA VAL A 255 5.24 -2.72 21.44
C VAL A 255 5.27 -2.26 22.89
N LEU A 256 4.57 -2.96 23.76
CA LEU A 256 4.43 -2.54 25.16
C LEU A 256 5.37 -3.33 26.06
N MET A 257 6.15 -2.64 26.90
CA MET A 257 7.08 -3.27 27.83
C MET A 257 6.83 -2.85 29.27
N ARG A 258 7.01 -3.78 30.21
CA ARG A 258 7.05 -3.51 31.65
C ARG A 258 7.88 -4.55 32.37
N LEU A 259 8.65 -4.12 33.35
CA LEU A 259 9.36 -5.01 34.25
C LEU A 259 8.64 -5.08 35.60
N THR A 260 8.40 -6.30 36.07
CA THR A 260 7.76 -6.60 37.35
C THR A 260 8.80 -7.26 38.26
N PRO A 261 9.21 -6.63 39.37
CA PRO A 261 10.14 -7.24 40.31
C PRO A 261 9.61 -8.55 40.91
N ASN A 262 10.51 -9.50 41.16
CA ASN A 262 10.24 -10.69 41.96
C ASN A 262 10.91 -10.52 43.33
N TRP A 263 10.26 -9.76 44.21
CA TRP A 263 10.78 -9.43 45.53
C TRP A 263 11.08 -10.64 46.43
N PRO A 264 10.27 -11.71 46.45
CA PRO A 264 10.56 -12.91 47.23
C PRO A 264 11.92 -13.54 46.89
N ASN A 265 12.31 -13.53 45.61
CA ASN A 265 13.56 -14.13 45.14
C ASN A 265 14.72 -13.13 45.07
N THR A 266 14.45 -11.83 45.15
CA THR A 266 15.46 -10.76 45.13
C THR A 266 16.24 -10.72 46.44
N SER A 267 17.55 -10.47 46.35
CA SER A 267 18.44 -10.35 47.52
C SER A 267 17.93 -9.30 48.50
N GLU A 268 18.02 -9.62 49.80
CA GLU A 268 17.45 -8.81 50.88
C GLU A 268 17.98 -7.36 50.90
N ILE A 269 19.28 -7.16 50.65
CA ILE A 269 19.93 -5.84 50.62
C ILE A 269 19.38 -4.88 49.55
N ILE A 270 18.74 -5.40 48.51
CA ILE A 270 18.12 -4.61 47.42
C ILE A 270 16.61 -4.85 47.32
N ARG A 271 16.01 -5.50 48.32
CA ARG A 271 14.56 -5.72 48.34
C ARG A 271 13.85 -4.38 48.46
N ASN A 272 12.87 -4.14 47.59
CA ASN A 272 12.14 -2.87 47.47
C ASN A 272 12.99 -1.66 47.04
N VAL A 273 14.22 -1.86 46.57
CA VAL A 273 15.01 -0.79 45.94
C VAL A 273 14.57 -0.64 44.49
N GLN A 274 14.13 0.57 44.11
CA GLN A 274 13.67 0.85 42.75
C GLN A 274 14.83 0.77 41.76
N GLN A 275 14.76 -0.21 40.85
CA GLN A 275 15.71 -0.36 39.75
C GLN A 275 15.23 0.39 38.52
N LYS A 276 16.15 0.92 37.71
CA LYS A 276 15.88 1.66 36.46
C LYS A 276 16.33 0.86 35.24
N PRO A 277 15.49 -0.06 34.73
CA PRO A 277 15.80 -0.79 33.51
C PRO A 277 15.67 0.13 32.29
N ASN A 278 16.60 -0.01 31.37
CA ASN A 278 16.63 0.75 30.13
C ASN A 278 16.62 -0.19 28.93
N LEU A 279 15.80 0.10 27.93
CA LEU A 279 15.91 -0.48 26.60
C LEU A 279 17.04 0.24 25.86
N ILE A 280 18.06 -0.50 25.42
CA ILE A 280 19.23 0.06 24.74
C ILE A 280 19.23 -0.24 23.24
N SER A 281 18.49 -1.25 22.80
CA SER A 281 18.27 -1.56 21.39
C SER A 281 17.00 -2.39 21.23
N PHE A 282 16.25 -2.12 20.17
CA PHE A 282 15.11 -2.94 19.76
C PHE A 282 15.17 -3.12 18.26
N LYS A 283 15.13 -4.38 17.82
CA LYS A 283 15.03 -4.76 16.42
C LYS A 283 13.74 -5.54 16.23
N ALA A 284 12.96 -5.19 15.22
CA ALA A 284 11.84 -5.98 14.77
C ALA A 284 11.93 -6.23 13.27
N THR A 285 11.54 -7.41 12.85
CA THR A 285 11.61 -7.89 11.47
C THR A 285 10.29 -8.57 11.15
N LEU A 286 9.64 -8.11 10.10
CA LEU A 286 8.49 -8.79 9.50
C LEU A 286 9.03 -9.86 8.54
N GLU A 287 8.70 -11.11 8.82
CA GLU A 287 9.12 -12.26 8.04
C GLU A 287 7.93 -12.74 7.23
N SER A 288 8.04 -12.64 5.90
CA SER A 288 6.96 -12.99 4.96
C SER A 288 7.24 -14.37 4.37
N TRP A 289 6.28 -15.27 4.50
CA TRP A 289 6.33 -16.63 3.97
C TRP A 289 5.46 -16.70 2.72
N CYS A 290 6.08 -16.92 1.57
CA CYS A 290 5.37 -17.12 0.32
C CYS A 290 5.33 -18.62 -0.01
N ASP A 291 4.14 -19.20 0.04
CA ASP A 291 3.87 -20.57 -0.36
C ASP A 291 3.35 -20.59 -1.78
N ILE A 292 3.87 -21.50 -2.61
CA ILE A 292 3.33 -21.77 -3.93
C ILE A 292 2.95 -23.23 -4.10
N ARG A 293 1.89 -23.46 -4.86
CA ARG A 293 1.45 -24.79 -5.29
C ARG A 293 1.57 -24.88 -6.80
N CYS A 294 2.17 -25.95 -7.31
CA CYS A 294 2.32 -26.22 -8.74
C CYS A 294 1.69 -27.56 -9.10
N ASP A 295 1.26 -27.69 -10.34
CA ASP A 295 0.62 -28.90 -10.83
C ASP A 295 1.62 -30.06 -10.87
N GLY A 296 1.13 -31.26 -10.58
CA GLY A 296 1.90 -32.50 -10.62
C GLY A 296 1.02 -33.68 -11.00
N TYR A 297 1.64 -34.69 -11.60
CA TYR A 297 0.93 -35.82 -12.22
C TYR A 297 0.19 -36.70 -11.20
N PHE A 298 0.74 -36.85 -9.98
CA PHE A 298 0.14 -37.66 -8.91
C PHE A 298 -0.32 -36.85 -7.70
N ARG A 299 0.33 -35.71 -7.44
CA ARG A 299 0.02 -34.78 -6.35
C ARG A 299 0.55 -33.40 -6.71
N ALA A 300 -0.03 -32.37 -6.12
CA ALA A 300 0.52 -31.03 -6.21
C ALA A 300 1.93 -30.97 -5.61
N HIS A 301 2.76 -30.10 -6.19
CA HIS A 301 4.08 -29.80 -5.66
C HIS A 301 4.02 -28.47 -4.91
N GLU A 302 4.39 -28.50 -3.65
CA GLU A 302 4.44 -27.31 -2.80
C GLU A 302 5.87 -26.94 -2.50
N THR A 303 6.11 -25.64 -2.40
CA THR A 303 7.35 -25.09 -1.87
C THR A 303 7.07 -23.70 -1.33
N ASP A 304 7.87 -23.32 -0.36
CA ASP A 304 7.83 -22.01 0.26
C ASP A 304 9.18 -21.30 0.14
N TRP A 305 9.19 -20.01 0.42
CA TRP A 305 10.40 -19.28 0.78
C TRP A 305 10.04 -18.12 1.69
N LYS A 306 11.08 -17.53 2.27
CA LYS A 306 10.95 -16.47 3.25
C LYS A 306 11.70 -15.22 2.83
N GLU A 307 11.02 -14.08 2.91
CA GLU A 307 11.58 -12.76 2.76
C GLU A 307 11.55 -12.04 4.12
N LYS A 308 12.55 -11.19 4.38
CA LYS A 308 12.64 -10.44 5.63
C LYS A 308 12.60 -8.95 5.33
N LEU A 309 11.72 -8.26 6.03
CA LEU A 309 11.62 -6.82 6.02
C LEU A 309 11.92 -6.32 7.44
N ASP A 310 13.07 -5.68 7.62
CA ASP A 310 13.38 -5.01 8.88
C ASP A 310 12.42 -3.82 9.06
N LEU A 311 11.71 -3.80 10.18
CA LEU A 311 10.82 -2.70 10.53
C LEU A 311 11.71 -1.52 10.90
N GLN A 312 11.55 -0.42 10.16
CA GLN A 312 12.32 0.76 10.42
C GLN A 312 11.81 1.42 11.69
N SER A 313 12.75 1.72 12.58
CA SER A 313 12.59 2.79 13.55
C SER A 313 13.02 4.07 12.83
N GLU A 314 12.15 5.08 12.78
CA GLU A 314 12.58 6.43 12.37
C GLU A 314 13.52 7.07 13.41
N ALA A 315 14.12 6.32 14.35
CA ALA A 315 15.27 6.79 15.12
C ALA A 315 16.54 6.90 14.25
N TYR A 316 16.49 7.87 13.34
CA TYR A 316 17.55 8.78 12.86
C TYR A 316 19.01 8.36 13.13
N GLY A 317 19.74 8.07 12.05
CA GLY A 317 21.16 8.45 11.94
C GLY A 317 22.13 7.91 13.01
N GLY A 318 21.91 6.70 13.51
CA GLY A 318 22.87 6.07 14.45
C GLY A 318 22.80 6.58 15.90
N ARG A 319 21.75 7.32 16.29
CA ARG A 319 21.58 7.78 17.66
C ARG A 319 21.00 6.65 18.53
N ARG A 320 21.74 6.23 19.56
CA ARG A 320 21.25 5.31 20.60
C ARG A 320 20.05 5.95 21.29
N VAL A 321 18.85 5.42 21.06
CA VAL A 321 17.67 5.77 21.85
C VAL A 321 17.63 4.85 23.06
N THR A 322 17.75 5.44 24.25
CA THR A 322 17.55 4.74 25.51
C THR A 322 16.14 5.03 26.00
N VAL A 323 15.33 3.98 26.21
CA VAL A 323 13.96 4.12 26.73
C VAL A 323 13.88 3.48 28.11
N GLU A 324 13.56 4.26 29.14
CA GLU A 324 13.37 3.71 30.49
C GLU A 324 12.12 2.82 30.54
N ILE A 325 12.28 1.57 30.95
CA ILE A 325 11.19 0.61 31.09
C ILE A 325 10.60 0.78 32.50
N PRO A 326 9.28 0.95 32.65
CA PRO A 326 8.67 1.02 33.97
C PRO A 326 8.93 -0.28 34.77
N CYS A 327 9.39 -0.11 36.01
CA CYS A 327 9.76 -1.18 36.93
C CYS A 327 8.90 -1.13 38.20
N SER A 328 7.72 -1.74 38.16
CA SER A 328 6.80 -1.81 39.31
C SER A 328 5.64 -2.75 38.99
N ASP A 329 5.10 -3.38 40.04
CA ASP A 329 3.90 -4.23 39.96
C ASP A 329 2.66 -3.43 39.50
N LYS A 330 2.63 -2.11 39.77
CA LYS A 330 1.51 -1.22 39.47
C LYS A 330 1.75 -0.29 38.28
N ALA A 331 2.94 -0.29 37.69
CA ALA A 331 3.23 0.59 36.57
C ALA A 331 2.44 0.19 35.32
N SER A 332 2.01 1.19 34.56
CA SER A 332 1.55 1.02 33.19
C SER A 332 2.71 0.59 32.28
N ARG A 333 2.41 -0.17 31.23
CA ARG A 333 3.42 -0.53 30.22
C ARG A 333 3.80 0.70 29.40
N ILE A 334 5.07 0.82 29.03
CA ILE A 334 5.54 1.84 28.09
C ILE A 334 5.41 1.32 26.66
N ASP A 335 4.95 2.17 25.74
CA ASP A 335 4.92 1.84 24.31
C ASP A 335 6.25 2.22 23.66
N VAL A 336 7.15 1.24 23.57
CA VAL A 336 8.45 1.39 22.92
C VAL A 336 8.31 1.45 21.40
N GLY A 337 7.24 0.85 20.85
CA GLY A 337 6.96 0.90 19.42
C GLY A 337 6.64 2.31 18.95
N LYS A 338 5.81 3.03 19.72
CA LYS A 338 5.56 4.47 19.52
C LYS A 338 6.82 5.31 19.77
N ALA A 339 7.57 5.03 20.84
CA ALA A 339 8.79 5.78 21.16
C ALA A 339 9.87 5.67 20.06
N LEU A 340 9.93 4.51 19.39
CA LEU A 340 10.85 4.23 18.28
C LEU A 340 10.24 4.52 16.91
N ASN A 341 8.97 4.94 16.86
CA ASN A 341 8.19 5.12 15.63
C ASN A 341 8.32 3.92 14.67
N LEU A 342 8.09 2.70 15.18
CA LEU A 342 8.22 1.47 14.40
C LEU A 342 7.17 1.42 13.30
N ARG A 343 7.59 1.36 12.03
CA ARG A 343 6.69 1.33 10.88
C ARG A 343 7.11 0.32 9.82
N ILE A 344 6.14 -0.13 9.04
CA ILE A 344 6.36 -0.86 7.79
C ILE A 344 6.54 0.18 6.67
N GLY A 345 7.72 0.23 6.05
CA GLY A 345 7.92 0.99 4.80
C GLY A 345 8.45 2.44 4.92
N GLY A 346 9.28 2.77 5.92
CA GLY A 346 9.95 4.08 5.98
C GLY A 346 10.97 4.31 4.85
N HIS A 347 10.93 5.51 4.25
CA HIS A 347 11.94 6.14 3.37
C HIS A 347 12.13 5.72 1.91
N THR A 348 11.63 4.58 1.43
CA THR A 348 11.68 4.27 -0.01
C THR A 348 10.27 3.95 -0.47
N GLY A 349 9.67 4.80 -1.31
CA GLY A 349 8.29 4.73 -1.84
C GLY A 349 7.94 3.50 -2.68
N THR A 350 8.51 2.36 -2.33
CA THR A 350 8.29 1.02 -2.86
C THR A 350 8.16 0.10 -1.65
N SER A 351 7.11 0.24 -0.84
CA SER A 351 6.88 -0.65 0.29
C SER A 351 6.58 -2.06 -0.26
N SER A 352 7.59 -2.91 -0.29
CA SER A 352 7.53 -4.34 -0.65
C SER A 352 6.76 -5.20 0.37
N ALA A 353 6.07 -4.57 1.33
CA ALA A 353 5.24 -5.26 2.29
C ALA A 353 3.87 -5.49 1.67
N PHE A 354 3.49 -6.74 1.59
CA PHE A 354 2.17 -7.15 1.13
C PHE A 354 1.32 -7.54 2.35
N HIS A 355 0.00 -7.49 2.19
CA HIS A 355 -0.92 -8.02 3.19
C HIS A 355 -0.99 -9.54 3.09
N ASP A 356 -1.50 -10.20 4.11
CA ASP A 356 -1.77 -11.63 4.06
C ASP A 356 -2.87 -11.94 3.05
N PHE A 357 -2.61 -12.88 2.15
CA PHE A 357 -3.62 -13.39 1.22
C PHE A 357 -3.36 -14.86 0.90
N THR A 358 -4.41 -15.54 0.44
CA THR A 358 -4.31 -16.88 -0.11
C THR A 358 -5.15 -16.94 -1.38
N THR A 359 -4.52 -17.30 -2.50
CA THR A 359 -5.18 -17.58 -3.78
C THR A 359 -5.13 -19.08 -4.06
N PHE A 360 -5.51 -19.49 -5.27
CA PHE A 360 -5.43 -20.89 -5.69
C PHE A 360 -4.02 -21.48 -5.58
N ASN A 361 -2.97 -20.79 -6.02
CA ASN A 361 -1.62 -21.38 -6.13
C ASN A 361 -0.51 -20.52 -5.53
N VAL A 362 -0.85 -19.41 -4.88
CA VAL A 362 0.07 -18.52 -4.17
C VAL A 362 -0.58 -18.09 -2.86
N SER A 363 0.15 -18.21 -1.76
CA SER A 363 -0.26 -17.72 -0.44
C SER A 363 0.87 -16.91 0.17
N LEU A 364 0.53 -15.87 0.92
CA LEU A 364 1.46 -15.04 1.67
C LEU A 364 0.97 -14.89 3.10
N SER A 365 1.84 -15.21 4.06
CA SER A 365 1.59 -15.05 5.50
C SER A 365 2.79 -14.43 6.19
N HIS A 366 2.60 -13.90 7.40
CA HIS A 366 3.66 -13.17 8.10
C HIS A 366 3.90 -13.62 9.54
N GLN A 367 5.12 -13.39 9.98
CA GLN A 367 5.58 -13.61 11.35
C GLN A 367 6.39 -12.39 11.80
N LEU A 368 6.07 -11.84 12.97
CA LEU A 368 6.82 -10.74 13.57
C LEU A 368 7.88 -11.33 14.50
N SER A 369 9.15 -11.20 14.10
CA SER A 369 10.30 -11.52 14.92
C SER A 369 10.87 -10.26 15.55
N TRP A 370 11.28 -10.33 16.82
CA TRP A 370 11.86 -9.18 17.51
C TRP A 370 12.97 -9.58 18.48
N THR A 371 13.84 -8.63 18.77
CA THR A 371 14.93 -8.73 19.72
C THR A 371 15.03 -7.43 20.50
N ALA A 372 14.96 -7.52 21.83
CA ALA A 372 15.14 -6.38 22.72
C ALA A 372 16.39 -6.60 23.56
N LYS A 373 17.27 -5.61 23.55
CA LYS A 373 18.44 -5.55 24.40
C LYS A 373 18.19 -4.52 25.49
N CYS A 374 18.28 -4.95 26.74
CA CYS A 374 17.97 -4.14 27.91
C CYS A 374 19.18 -4.08 28.85
N GLU A 375 19.19 -3.10 29.75
CA GLU A 375 20.26 -2.87 30.72
C GLU A 375 19.68 -2.46 32.09
N ILE A 376 20.26 -2.98 33.17
CA ILE A 376 20.01 -2.58 34.57
C ILE A 376 21.36 -2.52 35.25
N ALA A 377 21.66 -1.40 35.90
CA ALA A 377 22.90 -1.22 36.66
C ALA A 377 24.18 -1.55 35.83
N GLY A 378 24.16 -1.24 34.53
CA GLY A 378 25.26 -1.48 33.59
C GLY A 378 25.47 -2.95 33.18
N GLU A 379 24.57 -3.86 33.58
CA GLU A 379 24.55 -5.24 33.09
C GLU A 379 23.48 -5.36 32.00
N ASP A 380 23.86 -5.88 30.84
CA ASP A 380 22.98 -6.04 29.70
C ASP A 380 22.44 -7.47 29.58
N TRP A 381 21.22 -7.60 29.06
CA TRP A 381 20.66 -8.87 28.66
C TRP A 381 19.84 -8.71 27.38
N THR A 382 19.68 -9.82 26.66
CA THR A 382 18.95 -9.84 25.40
C THR A 382 17.80 -10.83 25.50
N ILE A 383 16.63 -10.41 25.04
CA ILE A 383 15.47 -11.26 24.87
C ILE A 383 15.02 -11.25 23.41
N HIS A 384 14.54 -12.40 22.97
CA HIS A 384 13.99 -12.57 21.64
C HIS A 384 12.56 -13.11 21.75
N GLY A 385 11.76 -12.80 20.74
CA GLY A 385 10.44 -13.36 20.58
C GLY A 385 10.06 -13.38 19.13
N SER A 386 9.08 -14.22 18.84
CA SER A 386 8.50 -14.30 17.52
C SER A 386 7.09 -14.82 17.62
N GLN A 387 6.20 -14.28 16.79
CA GLN A 387 4.81 -14.74 16.72
C GLN A 387 4.21 -14.55 15.32
N PRO A 388 3.25 -15.39 14.93
CA PRO A 388 2.43 -15.12 13.74
C PRO A 388 1.77 -13.75 13.85
N VAL A 389 1.69 -13.04 12.72
CA VAL A 389 1.02 -11.74 12.65
C VAL A 389 0.18 -11.67 11.38
N LYS A 390 -1.07 -11.24 11.50
CA LYS A 390 -1.93 -10.94 10.36
C LYS A 390 -1.61 -9.54 9.86
N VAL A 391 -1.14 -9.41 8.63
CA VAL A 391 -0.94 -8.11 7.98
C VAL A 391 -2.17 -7.78 7.15
N LEU A 392 -2.82 -6.66 7.47
CA LEU A 392 -3.99 -6.15 6.78
C LEU A 392 -3.58 -5.10 5.73
N PRO A 393 -4.31 -5.04 4.60
CA PRO A 393 -4.09 -4.00 3.61
C PRO A 393 -4.45 -2.61 4.15
N GLN A 394 -3.85 -1.59 3.55
CA GLN A 394 -4.15 -0.19 3.84
C GLN A 394 -5.65 0.10 3.61
N THR A 395 -6.25 0.92 4.47
CA THR A 395 -7.65 1.33 4.32
C THR A 395 -7.84 2.13 3.02
N SER A 396 -8.96 1.88 2.34
CA SER A 396 -9.30 2.49 1.05
C SER A 396 -9.79 3.95 1.12
N ASP A 397 -9.86 4.54 2.32
CA ASP A 397 -10.34 5.92 2.60
C ASP A 397 -9.47 7.02 1.96
N GLY A 398 -8.32 6.66 1.39
CA GLY A 398 -7.39 7.58 0.74
C GLY A 398 -7.43 7.55 -0.78
N ARG A 399 -8.58 7.35 -1.45
CA ARG A 399 -8.70 7.44 -2.92
C ARG A 399 -8.01 8.72 -3.42
N PRO A 400 -6.86 8.65 -4.10
CA PRO A 400 -6.29 9.81 -4.75
C PRO A 400 -7.10 10.03 -6.03
N GLY A 401 -8.12 10.88 -5.95
CA GLY A 401 -9.03 11.15 -7.07
C GLY A 401 -10.36 10.40 -6.95
N GLY A 402 -11.21 10.84 -6.02
CA GLY A 402 -12.62 10.47 -6.04
C GLY A 402 -13.34 11.16 -7.20
N PHE A 403 -13.73 10.39 -8.22
CA PHE A 403 -15.07 10.61 -8.77
C PHE A 403 -16.03 10.06 -7.74
N THR A 404 -16.74 10.97 -7.08
CA THR A 404 -17.82 10.68 -6.16
C THR A 404 -18.89 9.88 -6.90
N GLN A 405 -18.92 8.57 -6.70
CA GLN A 405 -20.11 7.79 -6.99
C GLN A 405 -21.13 8.20 -5.92
N SER A 406 -21.97 9.16 -6.28
CA SER A 406 -23.15 9.54 -5.52
C SER A 406 -24.08 8.33 -5.40
N GLN A 407 -24.02 7.61 -4.29
CA GLN A 407 -25.14 6.83 -3.81
C GLN A 407 -25.33 7.05 -2.32
N SER A 408 -26.55 7.49 -1.98
CA SER A 408 -27.16 7.58 -0.65
C SER A 408 -26.72 8.71 0.31
N ALA A 409 -26.82 9.95 -0.16
CA ALA A 409 -27.07 11.12 0.71
C ALA A 409 -28.58 11.40 0.87
N THR A 410 -29.39 10.36 1.10
CA THR A 410 -30.86 10.50 1.31
C THR A 410 -31.33 10.11 2.70
N ALA A 411 -30.44 9.84 3.66
CA ALA A 411 -30.83 9.46 5.03
C ALA A 411 -30.37 10.41 6.15
N GLN A 412 -29.67 11.51 5.84
CA GLN A 412 -29.21 12.47 6.86
C GLN A 412 -29.51 13.95 6.55
N MET A 413 -30.30 14.25 5.51
CA MET A 413 -30.73 15.61 5.17
C MET A 413 -32.21 15.91 5.48
N ALA A 414 -32.84 15.13 6.38
CA ALA A 414 -34.27 15.28 6.68
C ALA A 414 -34.61 16.19 7.89
N GLU A 415 -33.63 16.78 8.60
CA GLU A 415 -33.93 17.54 9.85
C GLU A 415 -33.35 18.96 9.92
N SER A 416 -32.99 19.60 8.78
CA SER A 416 -32.40 20.96 8.81
C SER A 416 -33.02 21.94 7.80
N TRP A 417 -34.35 21.94 7.66
CA TRP A 417 -35.08 22.88 6.78
C TRP A 417 -35.98 23.90 7.51
N MET A 418 -35.95 23.98 8.84
CA MET A 418 -36.69 24.98 9.59
C MET A 418 -35.77 25.88 10.42
N VAL A 419 -35.07 26.78 9.73
CA VAL A 419 -34.63 28.05 10.33
C VAL A 419 -35.13 29.16 9.41
N PRO A 420 -36.13 29.97 9.81
CA PRO A 420 -36.52 31.12 9.01
C PRO A 420 -35.37 32.13 8.97
N PRO A 421 -35.08 32.73 7.79
CA PRO A 421 -34.08 33.79 7.70
C PRO A 421 -34.52 35.02 8.52
N ALA A 422 -33.54 35.71 9.11
CA ALA A 422 -33.77 36.95 9.85
C ALA A 422 -34.48 38.00 8.97
N GLU A 423 -35.42 38.73 9.57
CA GLU A 423 -36.24 39.76 8.94
C GLU A 423 -35.35 40.79 8.22
N VAL A 424 -35.38 40.77 6.88
CA VAL A 424 -34.85 41.84 6.03
C VAL A 424 -35.90 42.94 5.99
N GLU A 425 -35.50 44.20 6.17
CA GLU A 425 -36.38 45.37 6.13
C GLU A 425 -37.32 45.33 4.91
N PRO A 426 -38.61 45.68 5.08
CA PRO A 426 -39.56 45.62 3.99
C PRO A 426 -39.16 46.59 2.86
N PRO A 427 -39.39 46.22 1.59
CA PRO A 427 -39.12 47.10 0.47
C PRO A 427 -39.95 48.39 0.57
N PRO A 428 -39.45 49.51 0.01
CA PRO A 428 -40.15 50.79 0.06
C PRO A 428 -41.54 50.68 -0.57
N THR A 429 -42.48 51.42 -0.02
CA THR A 429 -43.86 51.42 -0.47
C THR A 429 -43.97 52.05 -1.86
N PHE A 430 -44.99 51.64 -2.64
CA PHE A 430 -45.28 52.23 -3.96
C PHE A 430 -45.39 53.76 -3.93
N ALA A 431 -45.84 54.34 -2.81
CA ALA A 431 -45.95 55.79 -2.61
C ALA A 431 -44.59 56.51 -2.42
N GLU A 432 -43.53 55.77 -2.07
CA GLU A 432 -42.16 56.28 -1.98
C GLU A 432 -41.48 56.22 -3.35
N VAL A 433 -41.71 55.13 -4.10
CA VAL A 433 -41.20 54.97 -5.47
C VAL A 433 -41.77 56.05 -6.41
N GLU A 434 -43.06 56.38 -6.33
CA GLU A 434 -43.65 57.44 -7.16
C GLU A 434 -43.13 58.86 -6.83
N ARG A 435 -42.73 59.10 -5.57
CA ARG A 435 -42.17 60.39 -5.16
C ARG A 435 -40.75 60.58 -5.68
N ASP A 436 -39.95 59.53 -5.72
CA ASP A 436 -38.58 59.58 -6.23
C ASP A 436 -38.55 59.69 -7.76
N ASP A 437 -39.48 59.05 -8.46
CA ASP A 437 -39.56 59.13 -9.93
C ASP A 437 -40.00 60.53 -10.42
N LYS A 438 -40.87 61.22 -9.67
CA LYS A 438 -41.22 62.63 -9.92
C LYS A 438 -40.05 63.59 -9.65
N LYS A 439 -39.23 63.32 -8.63
CA LYS A 439 -38.04 64.13 -8.33
C LYS A 439 -36.96 63.99 -9.40
N GLN A 440 -36.76 62.78 -9.93
CA GLN A 440 -35.76 62.54 -10.98
C GLN A 440 -36.15 63.12 -12.34
N ARG A 441 -37.45 63.15 -12.68
CA ARG A 441 -37.93 63.77 -13.92
C ARG A 441 -37.80 65.29 -13.94
N ASN A 442 -37.98 65.96 -12.80
CA ASN A 442 -37.81 67.42 -12.71
C ASN A 442 -36.35 67.87 -12.72
N ALA A 443 -35.39 66.99 -12.45
CA ALA A 443 -33.96 67.30 -12.44
C ALA A 443 -33.27 67.16 -13.82
N LYS A 444 -33.90 66.50 -14.80
CA LYS A 444 -33.32 66.23 -16.12
C LYS A 444 -33.68 67.25 -17.22
N THR A 445 -34.54 68.22 -16.94
CA THR A 445 -34.98 69.22 -17.94
C THR A 445 -34.15 70.52 -17.92
N SER A 446 -33.09 70.60 -17.11
CA SER A 446 -32.27 71.80 -16.95
C SER A 446 -30.77 71.50 -17.11
N GLY A 447 -30.32 71.22 -18.34
CA GLY A 447 -28.88 71.12 -18.63
C GLY A 447 -28.53 70.50 -19.99
N GLU A 448 -28.78 71.23 -21.07
CA GLU A 448 -28.24 70.93 -22.40
C GLU A 448 -27.03 71.82 -22.73
N GLY A 449 -26.04 71.21 -23.40
CA GLY A 449 -25.10 71.87 -24.32
C GLY A 449 -23.72 72.16 -23.73
N VAL A 450 -22.58 72.01 -24.40
CA VAL A 450 -22.17 71.71 -25.80
C VAL A 450 -20.65 71.38 -25.70
N GLY A 451 -20.08 70.53 -26.57
CA GLY A 451 -18.62 70.56 -26.78
C GLY A 451 -17.97 69.35 -27.45
N SER A 452 -17.87 69.39 -28.79
CA SER A 452 -17.08 68.53 -29.68
C SER A 452 -15.55 68.72 -29.54
N SER A 453 -14.73 67.69 -29.83
CA SER A 453 -13.71 67.70 -30.90
C SER A 453 -12.72 66.50 -30.84
N SER A 454 -12.31 66.09 -32.05
CA SER A 454 -11.40 65.03 -32.47
C SER A 454 -9.89 65.32 -32.30
N ARG A 455 -9.04 64.27 -32.21
CA ARG A 455 -7.74 64.25 -32.94
C ARG A 455 -7.07 62.86 -33.02
N SER A 456 -6.47 62.64 -34.18
CA SER A 456 -5.68 61.53 -34.71
C SER A 456 -4.20 61.53 -34.30
N GLY A 457 -3.50 60.40 -34.43
CA GLY A 457 -2.03 60.35 -34.50
C GLY A 457 -1.46 58.94 -34.75
N GLN A 458 -0.87 58.74 -35.94
CA GLN A 458 -0.07 57.58 -36.39
C GLN A 458 1.38 57.62 -35.86
N GLY A 459 2.10 56.50 -35.92
CA GLY A 459 3.54 56.51 -36.23
C GLY A 459 4.41 55.34 -35.73
N ASN A 460 4.89 54.54 -36.70
CA ASN A 460 6.16 53.78 -36.85
C ASN A 460 6.60 52.72 -35.82
N LEU A 461 6.94 51.47 -36.19
CA LEU A 461 7.98 50.89 -37.09
C LEU A 461 9.42 50.96 -36.55
N ASP A 462 10.06 49.78 -36.56
CA ASP A 462 11.49 49.41 -36.54
C ASP A 462 11.79 48.34 -35.45
N ASP A 463 12.68 47.36 -35.56
CA ASP A 463 13.40 46.65 -36.64
C ASP A 463 14.33 45.60 -35.95
N PHE A 464 14.78 44.59 -36.70
CA PHE A 464 15.91 43.65 -36.45
C PHE A 464 15.93 42.74 -35.19
N GLY A 465 16.42 41.50 -35.21
CA GLY A 465 17.14 40.73 -36.23
C GLY A 465 17.62 39.38 -35.64
N TYR A 466 17.75 38.38 -36.50
CA TYR A 466 18.53 37.14 -36.30
C TYR A 466 19.88 37.32 -37.03
N PRO A 467 21.00 36.65 -36.64
CA PRO A 467 21.27 35.31 -37.21
C PRO A 467 22.21 34.34 -36.44
N LYS A 468 22.00 33.05 -36.75
CA LYS A 468 22.94 31.95 -37.08
C LYS A 468 24.15 31.54 -36.19
N GLU A 469 24.07 30.26 -35.75
CA GLU A 469 24.86 29.08 -36.19
C GLU A 469 26.33 28.83 -35.72
N LYS A 470 26.59 27.54 -35.45
CA LYS A 470 27.83 26.72 -35.38
C LYS A 470 28.63 26.64 -34.06
N ARG A 471 28.56 25.47 -33.42
CA ARG A 471 29.55 24.38 -33.57
C ARG A 471 28.98 23.04 -33.14
#